data_AF-A0A7X6X6A6-F1
#
_entry.id   AF-A0A7X6X6A6-F1
#
_cell.length_a   1.000
_cell.length_b   1.000
_cell.length_c   1.000
_cell.angle_alpha   90.00
_cell.angle_beta   90.00
_cell.angle_gamma   90.00
#
_symmetry.space_group_name_H-M   'P 1'
#
loop_
_entity.id
_entity.type
_entity.pdbx_description
1 polymer ?
#
loop_
_entity_poly.entity_id
_entity_poly.type
_entity_poly.pdbx_seq_one_letter_code
_entity_poly.pdbx_strand_id
1 'polypeptide(L)'
;MESNEGCLDKTLYVLVSGLSKTDDETFSGRTKDDRLVNFSLPQESESADQKLTSRGKPLSSTVADGSEVLVKITKAKAHSLEGVFARLV
;
A
#
# COMPACT_ATOMS: atom_id res chain seq x y z
N MET A 1 -10.21 -20.72 -1.35
CA MET A 1 -9.61 -19.39 -1.11
C MET A 1 -9.04 -19.38 0.29
N GLU A 2 -7.78 -19.00 0.46
CA GLU A 2 -7.20 -18.78 1.80
C GLU A 2 -7.88 -17.56 2.43
N SER A 3 -8.25 -17.64 3.71
CA SER A 3 -8.90 -16.53 4.41
C SER A 3 -8.01 -15.28 4.41
N ASN A 4 -8.59 -14.09 4.44
CA ASN A 4 -7.84 -12.83 4.58
C ASN A 4 -7.04 -12.78 5.88
N GLU A 5 -7.49 -13.47 6.93
CA GLU A 5 -6.75 -13.55 8.19
C GLU A 5 -5.38 -14.23 8.03
N GLY A 6 -5.25 -15.15 7.07
CA GLY A 6 -3.98 -15.79 6.75
C GLY A 6 -2.94 -14.81 6.18
N CYS A 7 -3.34 -13.61 5.79
CA CYS A 7 -2.45 -12.58 5.26
C CYS A 7 -1.92 -11.61 6.32
N LEU A 8 -2.41 -11.67 7.56
CA LEU A 8 -1.98 -10.76 8.62
C LEU A 8 -0.48 -10.89 8.89
N ASP A 9 0.20 -9.76 9.12
CA ASP A 9 1.65 -9.64 9.33
C ASP A 9 2.54 -10.09 8.16
N LYS A 10 1.95 -10.56 7.05
CA LYS A 10 2.68 -10.87 5.82
C LYS A 10 2.92 -9.61 5.00
N THR A 11 4.00 -9.64 4.22
CA THR A 11 4.23 -8.67 3.16
C THR A 11 3.70 -9.22 1.85
N LEU A 12 2.74 -8.52 1.25
CA LEU A 12 2.11 -8.92 0.00
C LEU A 12 2.53 -8.01 -1.14
N TYR A 13 2.59 -8.62 -2.32
CA TYR A 13 2.71 -7.92 -3.58
C TYR A 13 1.37 -7.32 -3.99
N VAL A 14 1.37 -6.04 -4.34
CA VAL A 14 0.17 -5.30 -4.70
C VAL A 14 0.44 -4.51 -5.98
N LEU A 15 -0.38 -4.72 -6.99
CA LEU A 15 -0.46 -3.85 -8.16
C LEU A 15 -1.41 -2.69 -7.82
N VAL A 16 -0.87 -1.48 -7.85
CA VAL A 16 -1.57 -0.25 -7.46
C VAL A 16 -2.58 0.13 -8.54
N SER A 17 -3.81 0.42 -8.11
CA SER A 17 -4.90 0.95 -8.95
C SER A 17 -5.12 2.46 -8.77
N GLY A 18 -4.24 3.12 -8.00
CA GLY A 18 -4.25 4.55 -7.70
C GLY A 18 -4.67 4.90 -6.27
N LEU A 19 -4.91 6.19 -6.05
CA LEU A 19 -5.47 6.73 -4.80
C LEU A 19 -6.93 6.31 -4.64
N SER A 20 -7.33 6.08 -3.39
CA SER A 20 -8.71 5.83 -3.03
C SER A 20 -9.56 7.07 -3.34
N LYS A 21 -10.74 6.86 -3.93
CA LYS A 21 -11.67 7.96 -4.26
C LYS A 21 -12.28 8.62 -3.03
N THR A 22 -12.19 7.97 -1.87
CA THR A 22 -12.83 8.42 -0.62
C THR A 22 -11.82 8.88 0.42
N ASP A 23 -10.52 8.71 0.17
CA ASP A 23 -9.45 9.02 1.10
C ASP A 23 -8.16 9.29 0.32
N ASP A 24 -7.75 10.57 0.28
CA ASP A 24 -6.59 11.05 -0.47
C ASP A 24 -5.23 10.62 0.15
N GLU A 25 -5.24 9.95 1.30
CA GLU A 25 -4.05 9.42 1.97
C GLU A 25 -3.90 7.90 1.82
N THR A 26 -4.91 7.23 1.24
CA THR A 26 -4.97 5.78 1.09
C THR A 26 -4.86 5.39 -0.38
N PHE A 27 -3.91 4.51 -0.69
CA PHE A 27 -3.79 3.85 -1.98
C PHE A 27 -4.62 2.57 -2.01
N SER A 28 -5.12 2.21 -3.19
CA SER A 28 -5.82 0.95 -3.44
C SER A 28 -5.08 0.15 -4.48
N GLY A 29 -5.11 -1.18 -4.36
CA GLY A 29 -4.55 -2.09 -5.34
C GLY A 29 -5.03 -3.51 -5.14
N ARG A 30 -4.50 -4.42 -5.95
CA ARG A 30 -4.85 -5.84 -5.91
C ARG A 30 -3.63 -6.73 -5.87
N THR A 31 -3.74 -7.82 -5.11
CA THR A 31 -2.78 -8.92 -5.15
C THR A 31 -2.97 -9.76 -6.40
N LYS A 32 -2.02 -10.67 -6.68
CA LYS A 32 -2.12 -11.62 -7.80
C LYS A 32 -3.34 -12.55 -7.70
N ASP A 33 -3.81 -12.84 -6.50
CA ASP A 33 -5.02 -13.64 -6.24
C ASP A 33 -6.29 -12.78 -6.11
N ASP A 34 -6.26 -11.57 -6.66
CA ASP A 34 -7.39 -10.65 -6.81
C ASP A 34 -7.99 -10.13 -5.48
N ARG A 35 -7.20 -10.07 -4.41
CA ARG A 35 -7.64 -9.45 -3.15
C ARG A 35 -7.45 -7.94 -3.19
N LEU A 36 -8.48 -7.21 -2.76
CA LEU A 36 -8.40 -5.76 -2.57
C LEU A 36 -7.48 -5.44 -1.38
N VAL A 37 -6.48 -4.60 -1.60
CA VAL A 37 -5.58 -4.09 -0.57
C VAL A 37 -5.64 -2.57 -0.55
N ASN A 38 -5.97 -2.02 0.61
CA ASN A 38 -5.89 -0.59 0.88
C ASN A 38 -4.66 -0.33 1.75
N PHE A 39 -3.83 0.64 1.39
CA PHE A 39 -2.62 0.90 2.15
C PHE A 39 -2.25 2.36 2.18
N SER A 40 -1.66 2.79 3.28
CA SER A 40 -1.12 4.13 3.44
C SER A 40 0.40 4.10 3.40
N LEU A 41 1.01 5.27 3.17
CA LEU A 41 2.44 5.42 3.37
C LEU A 41 2.75 5.43 4.88
N PRO A 42 3.87 4.85 5.34
CA PRO A 42 4.21 4.86 6.75
C PRO A 42 4.32 6.30 7.27
N GLN A 43 3.56 6.65 8.31
CA GLN A 43 3.76 7.89 9.06
C GLN A 43 4.99 7.73 9.96
N GLU A 44 6.19 7.87 9.40
CA GLU A 44 7.38 8.05 10.22
C GLU A 44 7.62 9.54 10.35
N SER A 45 7.31 10.05 11.55
CA SER A 45 7.73 11.30 12.16
C SER A 45 7.55 12.57 11.31
N GLU A 46 6.61 13.40 11.76
CA GLU A 46 6.39 14.80 11.40
C GLU A 46 7.67 15.64 11.45
N SER A 47 8.49 15.54 10.42
CA SER A 47 9.58 16.47 10.14
C SER A 47 9.53 16.78 8.65
N ALA A 48 8.50 17.53 8.27
CA ALA A 48 8.37 18.55 7.22
C ALA A 48 9.15 18.45 5.88
N ASP A 49 9.74 17.33 5.52
CA ASP A 49 10.31 17.09 4.22
C ASP A 49 9.62 15.88 3.64
N GLN A 50 8.90 16.10 2.54
CA GLN A 50 8.24 15.08 1.73
C GLN A 50 9.13 13.83 1.71
N LYS A 51 8.58 12.62 1.94
CA LYS A 51 9.37 11.39 1.81
C LYS A 51 9.91 11.35 0.38
N LEU A 52 11.15 11.77 0.18
CA LEU A 52 11.79 11.80 -1.13
C LEU A 52 12.40 10.43 -1.34
N THR A 53 12.19 9.82 -2.50
CA THR A 53 13.04 8.71 -2.95
C THR A 53 14.50 9.14 -2.92
N SER A 54 15.45 8.19 -3.01
CA SER A 54 16.89 8.50 -3.13
C SER A 54 17.25 9.42 -4.32
N ARG A 55 16.26 9.75 -5.18
CA ARG A 55 16.36 10.68 -6.32
C ARG A 55 15.65 12.02 -6.09
N GLY A 56 15.19 12.34 -4.87
CA GLY A 56 14.56 13.63 -4.59
C GLY A 56 13.13 13.76 -5.15
N LYS A 57 12.36 12.67 -5.27
CA LYS A 57 10.95 12.72 -5.69
C LYS A 57 9.99 12.27 -4.59
N PRO A 58 8.85 12.95 -4.37
CA PRO A 58 7.89 12.53 -3.37
C PRO A 58 7.49 11.06 -3.57
N LEU A 59 7.46 10.29 -2.49
CA LEU A 59 7.15 8.86 -2.52
C LEU A 59 5.72 8.64 -3.05
N SER A 60 4.79 9.55 -2.73
CA SER A 60 3.45 9.61 -3.30
C SER A 60 3.43 9.82 -4.82
N SER A 61 4.40 10.55 -5.38
CA SER A 61 4.56 10.69 -6.84
C SER A 61 5.22 9.47 -7.49
N THR A 62 5.78 8.56 -6.68
CA THR A 62 6.45 7.35 -7.16
C THR A 62 5.51 6.14 -7.14
N VAL A 63 4.52 6.15 -6.25
CA VAL A 63 3.43 5.17 -6.21
C VAL A 63 2.32 5.65 -7.15
N ALA A 64 2.47 5.37 -8.44
CA ALA A 64 1.48 5.68 -9.48
C ALA A 64 0.55 4.49 -9.75
N ASP A 65 -0.56 4.73 -10.45
CA ASP A 65 -1.37 3.66 -11.04
C ASP A 65 -0.50 2.73 -11.90
N GLY A 66 -0.69 1.42 -11.75
CA GLY A 66 0.14 0.39 -12.38
C GLY A 66 1.48 0.12 -11.71
N SER A 67 1.81 0.81 -10.61
CA SER A 67 3.04 0.52 -9.84
C SER A 67 2.93 -0.78 -9.07
N GLU A 68 4.05 -1.47 -8.92
CA GLU A 68 4.14 -2.72 -8.19
C GLU A 68 4.84 -2.47 -6.86
N VAL A 69 4.14 -2.74 -5.75
CA VAL A 69 4.61 -2.42 -4.40
C VAL A 69 4.50 -3.62 -3.49
N LEU A 70 5.31 -3.61 -2.45
CA LEU A 70 5.16 -4.49 -1.30
C LEU A 70 4.44 -3.74 -0.18
N VAL A 71 3.41 -4.36 0.37
CA VAL A 71 2.60 -3.83 1.47
C VAL A 71 2.68 -4.79 2.64
N LYS A 72 3.04 -4.29 3.83
CA LYS A 72 2.91 -5.06 5.07
C LYS A 72 1.46 -5.00 5.52
N ILE A 73 0.80 -6.15 5.56
CA ILE A 73 -0.61 -6.24 5.99
C ILE A 73 -0.67 -6.12 7.50
N THR A 74 -1.45 -5.14 7.96
CA THR A 74 -1.65 -4.83 9.38
C THR A 74 -3.05 -5.17 9.85
N LYS A 75 -4.01 -5.34 8.92
CA LYS A 75 -5.38 -5.73 9.25
C LYS A 75 -6.02 -6.52 8.12
N ALA A 76 -6.82 -7.50 8.50
CA ALA A 76 -7.66 -8.28 7.58
C ALA A 76 -9.13 -7.96 7.83
N LYS A 77 -9.87 -7.60 6.78
CA LYS A 77 -11.33 -7.45 6.80
C LYS A 77 -11.97 -8.57 5.98
N ALA A 78 -13.30 -8.69 6.08
CA ALA A 78 -14.07 -9.68 5.34
C ALA A 78 -13.87 -9.60 3.81
N HIS A 79 -13.69 -8.39 3.26
CA HIS A 79 -13.61 -8.16 1.81
C HIS A 79 -12.36 -7.42 1.34
N SER A 80 -11.46 -7.07 2.25
CA SER A 80 -10.23 -6.36 1.91
C SER A 80 -9.14 -6.60 2.95
N LEU A 81 -7.92 -6.24 2.58
CA LEU A 81 -6.78 -6.15 3.48
C LEU A 81 -6.41 -4.68 3.66
N GLU A 82 -5.93 -4.33 4.84
CA GLU A 82 -5.31 -3.04 5.10
C GLU A 82 -3.85 -3.23 5.47
N GLY A 83 -3.02 -2.30 5.03
CA GLY A 83 -1.59 -2.37 5.30
C GLY A 83 -0.88 -1.05 5.16
N VAL A 84 0.44 -1.14 5.25
CA VAL A 84 1.33 0.00 5.13
C VAL A 84 2.34 -0.31 4.03
N PHE A 85 2.61 0.66 3.18
CA PHE A 85 3.64 0.58 2.16
C PHE A 85 4.98 0.18 2.79
N ALA A 86 5.62 -0.87 2.26
CA ALA A 86 6.93 -1.31 2.71
C ALA A 86 8.02 -0.84 1.74
N ARG A 87 7.89 -1.14 0.45
CA ARG A 87 8.83 -0.72 -0.62
C ARG A 87 8.24 -0.90 -2.01
N LEU A 88 8.87 -0.29 -3.00
CA LEU A 88 8.67 -0.60 -4.43
C LEU A 88 9.34 -1.94 -4.78
N VAL A 89 8.87 -2.57 -5.85
CA VAL A 89 9.47 -3.79 -6.43
C VAL A 89 10.50 -3.42 -7.49
#